data_AF-A0A836TVC1-F1
#
_entry.id   AF-A0A836TVC1-F1
#
_cell.length_a   1.000
_cell.length_b   1.000
_cell.length_c   1.000
_cell.angle_alpha   90.00
_cell.angle_beta   90.00
_cell.angle_gamma   90.00
#
_symmetry.space_group_name_H-M   'P 1'
#
loop_
_entity.id
_entity.type
_entity.pdbx_description
1 polymer ?
#
loop_
_entity_poly.entity_id
_entity_poly.type
_entity_poly.pdbx_seq_one_letter_code
_entity_poly.pdbx_strand_id
1 'polypeptide(L)'
;MKTEEDGTTVFAVAAPTDEVRDLLSLLEEADIDPRIVSLDTFGFTKLVSSALETKSDASGGQGCVALVDLGHDRTDITVMMDGKLAFARTIRRGAHQISRVLAKQLNVPEDQAHRTMVAHGRLLKPSEVDQLKKNPSNEQAKSALRMNDALRQGLEPILRDINQTLRSHEQLHKEPVEKLFREEWPTCAGLISSYTRPWRCPVIPSPRSWTMSPSPCGRHRTPPSTRAP
;
A
#
# COMPACT_ATOMS: atom_id res chain seq x y z
N MET A 1 3.97 -25.69 13.00
CA MET A 1 2.70 -26.12 13.62
C MET A 1 2.69 -27.64 13.60
N LYS A 2 2.57 -28.33 14.74
CA LYS A 2 2.38 -29.79 14.75
C LYS A 2 0.93 -30.05 14.37
N THR A 3 0.70 -30.61 13.20
CA THR A 3 -0.61 -31.14 12.80
C THR A 3 -0.73 -32.57 13.33
N GLU A 4 -1.76 -32.84 14.12
CA GLU A 4 -2.24 -34.20 14.34
C GLU A 4 -2.65 -34.81 12.99
N GLU A 5 -2.48 -36.13 12.83
CA GLU A 5 -2.54 -36.84 11.54
C GLU A 5 -3.88 -36.76 10.79
N ASP A 6 -4.92 -36.13 11.37
CA ASP A 6 -6.27 -35.98 10.78
C ASP A 6 -6.83 -34.54 10.83
N GLY A 7 -5.99 -33.53 11.09
CA GLY A 7 -6.41 -32.13 11.23
C GLY A 7 -6.39 -31.31 9.93
N THR A 8 -7.39 -30.44 9.71
CA THR A 8 -7.39 -29.43 8.63
C THR A 8 -7.01 -28.05 9.17
N THR A 9 -6.15 -27.33 8.43
CA THR A 9 -5.83 -25.93 8.73
C THR A 9 -6.78 -25.00 8.00
N VAL A 10 -7.46 -24.10 8.72
CA VAL A 10 -8.40 -23.12 8.16
C VAL A 10 -7.86 -21.71 8.40
N PHE A 11 -7.88 -20.87 7.36
CA PHE A 11 -7.65 -19.43 7.50
C PHE A 11 -8.96 -18.76 7.89
N ALA A 12 -9.07 -18.36 9.15
CA ALA A 12 -10.26 -17.71 9.69
C ALA A 12 -9.98 -16.23 9.98
N VAL A 13 -11.03 -15.41 9.87
CA VAL A 13 -11.03 -14.00 10.21
C VAL A 13 -12.07 -13.79 11.29
N ALA A 14 -11.73 -12.99 12.29
CA ALA A 14 -12.67 -12.53 13.30
C ALA A 14 -12.69 -10.99 13.31
N ALA A 15 -13.88 -10.43 13.46
CA ALA A 15 -14.11 -9.01 13.64
C ALA A 15 -15.05 -8.80 14.84
N PRO A 16 -14.94 -7.67 15.56
CA PRO A 16 -15.90 -7.33 16.60
C PRO A 16 -17.32 -7.29 16.02
N THR A 17 -18.28 -7.92 16.69
CA THR A 17 -19.67 -7.98 16.22
C THR A 17 -20.26 -6.58 16.06
N ASP A 18 -19.90 -5.64 16.92
CA ASP A 18 -20.40 -4.27 16.86
C ASP A 18 -19.85 -3.53 15.62
N GLU A 19 -18.56 -3.69 15.27
CA GLU A 19 -17.99 -3.11 14.05
C GLU A 19 -18.71 -3.64 12.78
N VAL A 20 -19.08 -4.93 12.75
CA VAL A 20 -19.84 -5.52 11.63
C VAL A 20 -21.29 -5.03 11.63
N ARG A 21 -21.92 -4.89 12.80
CA ARG A 21 -23.30 -4.42 12.92
C ARG A 21 -23.44 -2.96 12.48
N ASP A 22 -22.49 -2.11 12.86
CA ASP A 22 -22.47 -0.70 12.45
C ASP A 22 -22.37 -0.57 10.93
N LEU A 23 -21.50 -1.38 10.29
CA LEU A 23 -21.39 -1.42 8.82
C LEU A 23 -22.69 -1.86 8.16
N LEU A 24 -23.33 -2.93 8.65
CA LEU A 24 -24.58 -3.43 8.08
C LEU A 24 -25.72 -2.41 8.23
N SER A 25 -25.79 -1.71 9.37
CA SER A 25 -26.80 -0.67 9.63
C SER A 25 -26.62 0.51 8.67
N LEU A 26 -25.37 0.94 8.44
CA LEU A 26 -25.06 1.99 7.46
C LEU A 26 -25.48 1.61 6.03
N LEU A 27 -25.28 0.35 5.64
CA LEU A 27 -25.68 -0.13 4.31
C LEU A 27 -27.21 -0.20 4.16
N GLU A 28 -27.91 -0.59 5.23
CA GLU A 28 -29.38 -0.59 5.27
C GLU A 28 -29.95 0.82 5.15
N GLU A 29 -29.37 1.81 5.84
CA GLU A 29 -29.73 3.24 5.70
C GLU A 29 -29.58 3.75 4.25
N ALA A 30 -28.67 3.13 3.49
CA ALA A 30 -28.43 3.42 2.09
C ALA A 30 -29.25 2.56 1.10
N ASP A 31 -30.19 1.73 1.59
CA ASP A 31 -30.99 0.77 0.80
C ASP A 31 -30.12 -0.27 0.06
N ILE A 32 -29.00 -0.68 0.67
CA ILE A 32 -28.09 -1.70 0.15
C ILE A 32 -28.26 -2.99 0.97
N ASP A 33 -28.59 -4.10 0.31
CA ASP A 33 -28.66 -5.46 0.90
C ASP A 33 -27.34 -6.23 0.62
N PRO A 34 -26.33 -6.16 1.52
CA PRO A 34 -25.05 -6.82 1.31
C PRO A 34 -25.18 -8.34 1.41
N ARG A 35 -24.90 -9.04 0.30
CA ARG A 35 -24.85 -10.52 0.28
C ARG A 35 -23.59 -11.11 0.88
N ILE A 36 -22.48 -10.37 0.84
CA ILE A 36 -21.16 -10.84 1.29
C ILE A 36 -20.44 -9.66 1.94
N VAL A 37 -19.96 -9.87 3.17
CA VAL A 37 -18.98 -8.99 3.83
C VAL A 37 -17.66 -9.74 3.87
N SER A 38 -16.61 -9.15 3.32
CA SER A 38 -15.29 -9.77 3.18
C SER A 38 -14.20 -8.79 3.57
N LEU A 39 -12.99 -9.31 3.83
CA LEU A 39 -11.80 -8.48 3.95
C LEU A 39 -11.26 -8.07 2.59
N ASP A 40 -10.64 -6.89 2.55
CA ASP A 40 -9.94 -6.33 1.39
C ASP A 40 -8.80 -7.24 0.92
N THR A 41 -8.14 -7.94 1.86
CA THR A 41 -7.10 -8.96 1.60
C THR A 41 -7.49 -9.96 0.51
N PHE A 42 -8.74 -10.45 0.49
CA PHE A 42 -9.17 -11.40 -0.54
C PHE A 42 -9.36 -10.74 -1.92
N GLY A 43 -9.63 -9.43 -1.96
CA GLY A 43 -9.59 -8.66 -3.19
C GLY A 43 -8.15 -8.42 -3.67
N PHE A 44 -7.25 -8.11 -2.74
CA PHE A 44 -5.82 -7.89 -3.03
C PHE A 44 -5.13 -9.11 -3.62
N THR A 45 -5.47 -10.32 -3.18
CA THR A 45 -4.91 -11.54 -3.77
C THR A 45 -5.24 -11.65 -5.25
N LYS A 46 -6.50 -11.41 -5.63
CA LYS A 46 -6.92 -11.41 -7.04
C LYS A 46 -6.23 -10.33 -7.87
N LEU A 47 -6.11 -9.12 -7.31
CA LEU A 47 -5.44 -8.00 -7.97
C LEU A 47 -3.96 -8.30 -8.27
N VAL A 48 -3.23 -8.86 -7.30
CA VAL A 48 -1.82 -9.20 -7.48
C VAL A 48 -1.65 -10.37 -8.45
N SER A 49 -2.46 -11.43 -8.33
CA SER A 49 -2.38 -12.58 -9.25
C SER A 49 -2.58 -12.15 -10.72
N SER A 50 -3.62 -11.35 -11.00
CA SER A 50 -3.87 -10.83 -12.36
C SER A 50 -2.70 -10.00 -12.92
N ALA A 51 -2.02 -9.24 -12.06
CA ALA A 51 -0.90 -8.40 -12.46
C ALA A 51 0.38 -9.17 -12.76
N LEU A 52 0.62 -10.24 -11.99
CA LEU A 52 1.75 -11.14 -12.21
C LEU A 52 1.57 -11.96 -13.49
N GLU A 53 0.34 -12.36 -13.83
CA GLU A 53 0.00 -13.02 -15.10
C GLU A 53 0.27 -12.12 -16.32
N THR A 54 -0.04 -10.83 -16.22
CA THR A 54 0.03 -9.89 -17.36
C THR A 54 1.47 -9.52 -17.75
N LYS A 55 2.44 -9.61 -16.83
CA LYS A 55 3.79 -9.09 -17.05
C LYS A 55 4.80 -10.08 -17.63
N SER A 56 4.42 -11.31 -17.96
CA SER A 56 5.37 -12.35 -18.39
C SER A 56 6.59 -12.45 -17.45
N ASP A 57 6.36 -12.18 -16.15
CA ASP A 57 7.33 -12.50 -15.12
C ASP A 57 7.51 -14.02 -15.17
N ALA A 58 8.73 -14.49 -15.44
CA ALA A 58 9.02 -15.91 -15.67
C ALA A 58 8.63 -16.81 -14.48
N SER A 59 8.33 -16.23 -13.32
CA SER A 59 7.81 -16.95 -12.15
C SER A 59 6.29 -17.13 -12.15
N GLY A 60 5.49 -16.46 -12.99
CA GLY A 60 4.06 -16.76 -13.15
C GLY A 60 3.22 -16.72 -11.87
N GLY A 61 3.59 -15.90 -10.88
CA GLY A 61 2.95 -15.88 -9.56
C GLY A 61 3.57 -16.82 -8.52
N GLN A 62 4.64 -17.55 -8.87
CA GLN A 62 5.48 -18.31 -7.95
C GLN A 62 6.38 -17.36 -7.13
N GLY A 63 6.58 -17.74 -5.86
CA GLY A 63 7.35 -16.99 -4.88
C GLY A 63 6.48 -16.30 -3.81
N CYS A 64 7.14 -15.71 -2.83
CA CYS A 64 6.50 -15.01 -1.71
C CYS A 64 6.40 -13.51 -2.01
N VAL A 65 5.19 -12.98 -2.13
CA VAL A 65 4.94 -11.56 -2.44
C VAL A 65 4.04 -10.92 -1.38
N ALA A 66 4.27 -9.66 -1.05
CA ALA A 66 3.43 -8.91 -0.14
C ALA A 66 2.76 -7.75 -0.86
N LEU A 67 1.55 -7.40 -0.47
CA LEU A 67 0.87 -6.15 -0.78
C LEU A 67 0.65 -5.38 0.51
N VAL A 68 1.01 -4.10 0.50
CA VAL A 68 0.75 -3.16 1.58
C VAL A 68 -0.23 -2.11 1.07
N ASP A 69 -1.41 -2.08 1.69
CA ASP A 69 -2.39 -1.03 1.51
C ASP A 69 -2.34 -0.08 2.71
N LEU A 70 -1.98 1.18 2.46
CA LEU A 70 -1.91 2.22 3.49
C LEU A 70 -3.18 3.06 3.43
N GLY A 71 -4.19 2.71 4.22
CA GLY A 71 -5.42 3.48 4.32
C GLY A 71 -5.30 4.73 5.19
N HIS A 72 -6.44 5.38 5.44
CA HIS A 72 -6.52 6.55 6.31
C HIS A 72 -6.18 6.21 7.77
N ASP A 73 -6.87 5.25 8.38
CA ASP A 73 -6.68 4.89 9.80
C ASP A 73 -5.99 3.55 10.02
N ARG A 74 -5.86 2.73 8.97
CA ARG A 74 -5.26 1.40 9.03
C ARG A 74 -4.32 1.15 7.88
N THR A 75 -3.40 0.20 8.08
CA THR A 75 -2.53 -0.34 7.04
C THR A 75 -2.75 -1.85 6.97
N ASP A 76 -3.14 -2.35 5.82
CA ASP A 76 -3.39 -3.77 5.59
C ASP A 76 -2.21 -4.40 4.84
N ILE A 77 -1.72 -5.53 5.34
CA ILE A 77 -0.61 -6.28 4.77
C ILE A 77 -1.14 -7.64 4.37
N THR A 78 -0.99 -7.99 3.09
CA THR A 78 -1.41 -9.25 2.52
C THR A 78 -0.20 -9.95 1.91
N VAL A 79 0.18 -11.11 2.42
CA VAL A 79 1.27 -11.92 1.87
C VAL A 79 0.68 -13.12 1.16
N MET A 80 1.16 -13.35 -0.05
CA MET A 80 0.82 -14.48 -0.90
C MET A 80 2.06 -15.33 -1.14
N MET A 81 1.88 -16.65 -1.11
CA MET A 81 2.88 -17.61 -1.55
C MET A 81 2.27 -18.42 -2.69
N ASP A 82 2.94 -18.43 -3.83
CA ASP A 82 2.49 -19.15 -5.03
C ASP A 82 1.04 -18.83 -5.41
N GLY A 83 0.72 -17.53 -5.41
CA GLY A 83 -0.61 -17.01 -5.75
C GLY A 83 -1.72 -17.26 -4.73
N LYS A 84 -1.43 -17.88 -3.58
CA LYS A 84 -2.40 -18.16 -2.51
C LYS A 84 -2.16 -17.26 -1.30
N LEU A 85 -3.25 -16.87 -0.63
CA LEU A 85 -3.15 -16.14 0.63
C LEU A 85 -2.39 -16.97 1.67
N ALA A 86 -1.27 -16.44 2.16
CA ALA A 86 -0.42 -17.09 3.14
C ALA A 86 -0.54 -16.41 4.51
N PHE A 87 -0.66 -15.09 4.52
CA PHE A 87 -0.72 -14.31 5.75
C PHE A 87 -1.44 -12.98 5.49
N ALA A 88 -2.19 -12.50 6.48
CA ALA A 88 -2.80 -11.18 6.43
C ALA A 88 -2.72 -10.53 7.81
N ARG A 89 -2.52 -9.21 7.84
CA ARG A 89 -2.51 -8.43 9.08
C ARG A 89 -2.98 -7.01 8.83
N THR A 90 -3.83 -6.52 9.72
CA THR A 90 -4.18 -5.10 9.83
C THR A 90 -3.38 -4.45 10.94
N ILE A 91 -2.74 -3.32 10.65
CA ILE A 91 -2.11 -2.41 11.61
C ILE A 91 -3.08 -1.24 11.81
N ARG A 92 -3.46 -0.93 13.06
CA ARG A 92 -4.31 0.24 13.41
C ARG A 92 -3.50 1.56 13.39
N ARG A 93 -2.83 1.82 12.27
CA ARG A 93 -2.16 3.07 11.92
C ARG A 93 -2.29 3.28 10.41
N GLY A 94 -2.64 4.48 10.00
CA GLY A 94 -2.68 4.88 8.59
C GLY A 94 -2.19 6.31 8.38
N ALA A 95 -2.49 6.87 7.21
CA ALA A 95 -2.09 8.22 6.82
C ALA A 95 -2.66 9.35 7.71
N HIS A 96 -3.73 9.09 8.48
CA HIS A 96 -4.24 9.99 9.51
C HIS A 96 -3.17 10.35 10.53
N GLN A 97 -2.38 9.37 10.97
CA GLN A 97 -1.30 9.61 11.92
C GLN A 97 -0.23 10.56 11.36
N ILE A 98 0.07 10.44 10.06
CA ILE A 98 1.02 11.33 9.37
C ILE A 98 0.46 12.75 9.34
N SER A 99 -0.82 12.89 8.96
CA SER A 99 -1.54 14.16 8.91
C SER A 99 -1.59 14.84 10.28
N ARG A 100 -1.80 14.06 11.35
CA ARG A 100 -1.82 14.54 12.74
C ARG A 100 -0.46 15.02 13.24
N VAL A 101 0.63 14.34 12.87
CA VAL A 101 1.99 14.81 13.18
C VAL A 101 2.28 16.11 12.43
N LEU A 102 1.88 16.17 11.16
CA LEU A 102 2.07 17.35 10.33
C LEU A 102 1.27 18.55 10.85
N ALA A 103 0.02 18.36 11.25
CA ALA A 103 -0.83 19.38 11.87
C ALA A 103 -0.17 20.01 13.10
N LYS A 104 0.40 19.17 13.98
CA LYS A 104 1.12 19.62 15.17
C LYS A 104 2.38 20.42 14.83
N GLN A 105 3.19 19.94 13.88
CA GLN A 105 4.44 20.62 13.53
C GLN A 105 4.23 21.93 12.78
N LEU A 106 3.20 21.99 11.92
CA LEU A 106 2.88 23.19 11.15
C LEU A 106 1.93 24.15 11.89
N ASN A 107 1.38 23.72 13.03
CA ASN A 107 0.37 24.45 13.79
C ASN A 107 -0.86 24.83 12.93
N VAL A 108 -1.41 23.84 12.22
CA VAL A 108 -2.59 23.98 11.37
C VAL A 108 -3.64 22.92 11.72
N PRO A 109 -4.93 23.11 11.39
CA PRO A 109 -5.96 22.08 11.55
C PRO A 109 -5.61 20.77 10.81
N GLU A 110 -6.06 19.62 11.35
CA GLU A 110 -5.76 18.30 10.77
C GLU A 110 -6.21 18.18 9.30
N ASP A 111 -7.39 18.70 8.95
CA ASP A 111 -7.87 18.69 7.57
C ASP A 111 -6.97 19.51 6.62
N GLN A 112 -6.46 20.64 7.10
CA GLN A 112 -5.53 21.45 6.34
C GLN A 112 -4.20 20.72 6.18
N ALA A 113 -3.68 20.10 7.24
CA ALA A 113 -2.47 19.29 7.18
C ALA A 113 -2.63 18.12 6.21
N HIS A 114 -3.76 17.41 6.23
CA HIS A 114 -4.05 16.33 5.30
C HIS A 114 -4.05 16.82 3.84
N ARG A 115 -4.74 17.93 3.54
CA ARG A 115 -4.72 18.53 2.19
C ARG A 115 -3.33 18.96 1.76
N THR A 116 -2.56 19.60 2.64
CA THR A 116 -1.17 20.00 2.36
C THR A 116 -0.27 18.79 2.15
N MET A 117 -0.43 17.74 2.97
CA MET A 117 0.25 16.47 2.78
C MET A 117 -0.08 15.94 1.39
N VAL A 118 -1.36 15.80 1.04
CA VAL A 118 -1.76 15.23 -0.26
C VAL A 118 -1.18 16.02 -1.44
N ALA A 119 -1.26 17.35 -1.39
CA ALA A 119 -0.83 18.23 -2.47
C ALA A 119 0.70 18.41 -2.59
N HIS A 120 1.43 18.41 -1.47
CA HIS A 120 2.82 18.85 -1.42
C HIS A 120 3.75 17.91 -0.64
N GLY A 121 3.22 16.82 -0.09
CA GLY A 121 3.96 15.86 0.72
C GLY A 121 5.03 15.16 -0.11
N ARG A 122 6.30 15.39 0.26
CA ARG A 122 7.45 14.74 -0.37
C ARG A 122 8.56 14.53 0.66
N LEU A 123 9.13 13.33 0.69
CA LEU A 123 10.39 13.10 1.39
C LEU A 123 11.56 13.62 0.57
N LEU A 124 12.44 14.35 1.24
CA LEU A 124 13.71 14.79 0.68
C LEU A 124 14.73 13.67 0.79
N LYS A 125 15.55 13.52 -0.25
CA LYS A 125 16.76 12.68 -0.21
C LYS A 125 17.79 13.30 0.75
N PRO A 126 18.70 12.51 1.34
CA PRO A 126 19.75 13.04 2.21
C PRO A 126 20.54 14.20 1.58
N SER A 127 20.91 14.08 0.30
CA SER A 127 21.63 15.14 -0.44
C SER A 127 20.84 16.43 -0.58
N GLU A 128 19.51 16.37 -0.71
CA GLU A 128 18.64 17.55 -0.80
C GLU A 128 18.53 18.23 0.57
N VAL A 129 18.41 17.44 1.65
CA VAL A 129 18.42 17.94 3.03
C VAL A 129 19.72 18.71 3.31
N ASP A 130 20.86 18.15 2.93
CA ASP A 130 22.17 18.78 3.14
C ASP A 130 22.31 20.10 2.35
N GLN A 131 21.76 20.17 1.14
CA GLN A 131 21.76 21.40 0.34
C GLN A 131 20.89 22.49 0.96
N LEU A 132 19.68 22.15 1.41
CA LEU A 132 18.79 23.13 2.04
C LEU A 132 19.34 23.65 3.37
N LYS A 133 20.02 22.79 4.15
CA LYS A 133 20.69 23.19 5.39
C LYS A 133 21.81 24.20 5.18
N LYS A 134 22.46 24.24 4.00
CA LYS A 134 23.51 25.22 3.67
C LYS A 134 22.98 26.64 3.44
N ASN A 135 21.67 26.81 3.26
CA ASN A 135 21.05 28.12 3.08
C ASN A 135 19.96 28.39 4.14
N PRO A 136 20.34 28.53 5.42
CA PRO A 136 19.39 28.59 6.53
C PRO A 136 18.60 29.89 6.62
N SER A 137 18.95 30.93 5.86
CA SER A 137 18.21 32.21 5.81
C SER A 137 16.99 32.16 4.88
N ASN A 138 16.87 31.12 4.05
CA ASN A 138 15.76 30.97 3.11
C ASN A 138 14.53 30.35 3.83
N GLU A 139 13.43 31.11 3.94
CA GLU A 139 12.20 30.65 4.57
C GLU A 139 11.51 29.49 3.83
N GLN A 140 11.63 29.42 2.50
CA GLN A 140 11.15 28.27 1.74
C GLN A 140 11.96 27.01 2.07
N ALA A 141 13.28 27.12 2.24
CA ALA A 141 14.15 26.02 2.63
C ALA A 141 13.79 25.49 4.03
N LYS A 142 13.57 26.39 5.00
CA LYS A 142 13.10 26.02 6.35
C LYS A 142 11.76 25.29 6.31
N SER A 143 10.82 25.80 5.52
CA SER A 143 9.48 25.22 5.40
C SER A 143 9.52 23.81 4.79
N ALA A 144 10.35 23.61 3.76
CA ALA A 144 10.56 22.30 3.14
C ALA A 144 11.21 21.29 4.11
N LEU A 145 12.19 21.73 4.91
CA LEU A 145 12.82 20.89 5.93
C LEU A 145 11.82 20.49 7.04
N ARG A 146 11.02 21.44 7.54
CA ARG A 146 9.96 21.16 8.52
C ARG A 146 8.93 20.15 8.00
N MET A 147 8.46 20.33 6.76
CA MET A 147 7.55 19.38 6.11
C MET A 147 8.18 17.98 6.02
N ASN A 148 9.43 17.88 5.55
CA ASN A 148 10.14 16.61 5.46
C ASN A 148 10.26 15.91 6.83
N ASP A 149 10.60 16.65 7.88
CA ASP A 149 10.81 16.09 9.21
C ASP A 149 9.48 15.61 9.82
N ALA A 150 8.40 16.38 9.64
CA ALA A 150 7.05 15.96 10.03
C ALA A 150 6.61 14.66 9.34
N LEU A 151 6.79 14.58 8.02
CA LEU A 151 6.44 13.40 7.24
C LEU A 151 7.25 12.18 7.68
N ARG A 152 8.56 12.33 7.92
CA ARG A 152 9.41 11.24 8.44
C ARG A 152 8.95 10.77 9.80
N GLN A 153 8.69 11.71 10.72
CA GLN A 153 8.22 11.38 12.06
C GLN A 153 6.87 10.66 12.04
N GLY A 154 5.94 11.08 11.18
CA GLY A 154 4.63 10.45 11.04
C GLY A 154 4.68 9.06 10.41
N LEU A 155 5.60 8.85 9.47
CA LEU A 155 5.72 7.59 8.71
C LEU A 155 6.51 6.51 9.46
N GLU A 156 7.49 6.89 10.28
CA GLU A 156 8.40 5.96 10.98
C GLU A 156 7.66 4.83 11.76
N PRO A 157 6.59 5.10 12.54
CA PRO A 157 5.87 4.04 13.24
C PRO A 157 5.20 3.03 12.29
N ILE A 158 4.63 3.51 11.18
CA ILE A 158 3.97 2.67 10.18
C ILE A 158 5.00 1.74 9.53
N LEU A 159 6.13 2.30 9.09
CA LEU A 159 7.20 1.50 8.47
C LEU A 159 7.81 0.49 9.44
N ARG A 160 7.94 0.85 10.71
CA ARG A 160 8.38 -0.08 11.76
C ARG A 160 7.41 -1.26 11.89
N ASP A 161 6.12 -0.98 11.99
CA ASP A 161 5.10 -2.02 12.17
C ASP A 161 5.03 -2.95 10.95
N ILE A 162 5.17 -2.41 9.74
CA ILE A 162 5.22 -3.24 8.54
C ILE A 162 6.50 -4.09 8.52
N ASN A 163 7.68 -3.52 8.80
CA ASN A 163 8.93 -4.28 8.86
C ASN A 163 8.88 -5.40 9.90
N GLN A 164 8.31 -5.13 11.08
CA GLN A 164 8.11 -6.14 12.11
C GLN A 164 7.18 -7.26 11.62
N THR A 165 6.12 -6.90 10.91
CA THR A 165 5.18 -7.87 10.34
C THR A 165 5.84 -8.77 9.31
N LEU A 166 6.60 -8.21 8.37
CA LEU A 166 7.27 -9.00 7.34
C LEU A 166 8.36 -9.91 7.93
N ARG A 167 9.14 -9.41 8.89
CA ARG A 167 10.14 -10.23 9.60
C ARG A 167 9.51 -11.37 10.38
N SER A 168 8.38 -11.10 11.05
CA SER A 168 7.64 -12.14 11.77
C SER A 168 7.12 -13.22 10.82
N HIS A 169 6.65 -12.84 9.64
CA HIS A 169 6.25 -13.77 8.60
C HIS A 169 7.44 -14.62 8.11
N GLU A 170 8.55 -13.98 7.73
CA GLU A 170 9.77 -14.66 7.26
C GLU A 170 10.29 -15.67 8.30
N GLN A 171 10.30 -15.30 9.59
CA GLN A 171 10.71 -16.21 10.66
C GLN A 171 9.80 -17.43 10.82
N LEU A 172 8.49 -17.25 10.66
CA LEU A 172 7.50 -18.31 10.85
C LEU A 172 7.44 -19.27 9.65
N HIS A 173 7.50 -18.71 8.43
CA HIS A 173 7.30 -19.45 7.20
C HIS A 173 8.60 -19.86 6.50
N LYS A 174 9.75 -19.29 6.92
CA LYS A 174 11.09 -19.48 6.32
C LYS A 174 11.20 -19.07 4.84
N GLU A 175 10.22 -18.31 4.34
CA GLU A 175 10.17 -17.78 2.99
C GLU A 175 10.18 -16.25 3.05
N PRO A 176 11.26 -15.57 2.60
CA PRO A 176 11.32 -14.12 2.60
C PRO A 176 10.41 -13.54 1.51
N VAL A 177 9.82 -12.37 1.79
CA VAL A 177 9.05 -11.64 0.77
C VAL A 177 10.00 -11.13 -0.31
N GLU A 178 9.82 -11.60 -1.54
CA GLU A 178 10.64 -11.29 -2.71
C GLU A 178 10.22 -10.00 -3.41
N LYS A 179 8.93 -9.63 -3.33
CA LYS A 179 8.37 -8.43 -3.96
C LYS A 179 7.31 -7.81 -3.07
N LEU A 180 7.33 -6.48 -2.93
CA LEU A 180 6.32 -5.74 -2.19
C LEU A 180 5.54 -4.80 -3.10
N PHE A 181 4.26 -5.08 -3.27
CA PHE A 181 3.30 -4.18 -3.92
C PHE A 181 2.79 -3.14 -2.93
N ARG A 182 2.62 -1.90 -3.39
CA ARG A 182 1.98 -0.83 -2.62
C ARG A 182 0.76 -0.30 -3.37
N GLU A 183 -0.35 -0.09 -2.69
CA GLU A 183 -1.46 0.70 -3.27
C GLU A 183 -1.02 2.15 -3.48
N GLU A 184 -1.49 2.75 -4.58
CA GLU A 184 -1.06 4.09 -4.97
C GLU A 184 -1.69 5.16 -4.08
N TRP A 185 -0.88 5.64 -3.14
CA TRP A 185 -1.02 6.99 -2.62
C TRP A 185 -0.09 7.90 -3.43
N PRO A 186 -0.62 8.81 -4.28
CA PRO A 186 0.19 9.68 -5.14
C PRO A 186 1.24 10.47 -4.34
N THR A 187 0.85 10.86 -3.13
CA THR A 187 1.68 11.57 -2.16
C THR A 187 2.78 10.69 -1.57
N CYS A 188 2.51 9.40 -1.34
CA CYS A 188 3.42 8.46 -0.71
C CYS A 188 4.33 7.69 -1.68
N ALA A 189 4.16 7.87 -3.00
CA ALA A 189 4.97 7.22 -4.01
C ALA A 189 6.48 7.50 -3.84
N GLY A 190 6.84 8.72 -3.42
CA GLY A 190 8.21 9.07 -3.00
C GLY A 190 8.56 8.61 -1.57
N LEU A 191 7.57 8.56 -0.67
CA LEU A 191 7.71 8.20 0.75
C LEU A 191 8.21 6.75 0.93
N ILE A 192 7.61 5.77 0.24
CA ILE A 192 7.94 4.35 0.43
C ILE A 192 9.20 3.94 -0.36
N SER A 193 9.41 4.49 -1.56
CA SER A 193 10.57 4.15 -2.42
C SER A 193 11.91 4.55 -1.77
N SER A 194 11.92 5.66 -1.03
CA SER A 194 13.09 6.13 -0.27
C SER A 194 13.42 5.27 0.96
N TYR A 195 12.48 4.44 1.40
CA TYR A 195 12.60 3.53 2.54
C TYR A 195 12.78 2.07 2.16
N THR A 196 13.12 1.78 0.91
CA THR A 196 13.33 0.41 0.37
C THR A 196 14.48 -0.36 1.02
N ARG A 197 15.47 0.33 1.62
CA ARG A 197 16.65 -0.31 2.23
C ARG A 197 16.32 -1.37 3.31
N PRO A 198 15.41 -1.11 4.27
CA PRO A 198 15.06 -2.11 5.28
C PRO A 198 14.42 -3.41 4.77
N TRP A 199 13.78 -3.39 3.60
CA TRP A 199 12.79 -4.40 3.20
C TRP A 199 13.40 -5.54 2.40
N ARG A 200 14.67 -5.41 1.98
CA ARG A 200 15.42 -6.40 1.20
C ARG A 200 14.72 -6.90 -0.08
N CYS A 201 13.65 -6.22 -0.52
CA CYS A 201 12.88 -6.55 -1.71
C CYS A 201 12.49 -5.28 -2.49
N PRO A 202 12.31 -5.39 -3.82
CA PRO A 202 11.77 -4.30 -4.63
C PRO A 202 10.35 -3.93 -4.20
N VAL A 203 10.12 -2.62 -4.04
CA VAL A 203 8.79 -2.04 -3.84
C VAL A 203 8.23 -1.60 -5.19
N ILE A 204 7.08 -2.14 -5.58
CA ILE A 204 6.45 -1.98 -6.89
C ILE A 204 5.08 -1.29 -6.70
N PRO A 205 4.71 -0.30 -7.53
CA PRO A 205 3.34 0.25 -7.52
C PRO A 205 2.29 -0.83 -7.79
N SER A 206 1.09 -0.68 -7.22
CA SER A 206 -0.01 -1.62 -7.44
C SER A 206 -0.43 -1.65 -8.91
N PRO A 207 -1.05 -2.75 -9.36
CA PRO A 207 -1.45 -2.94 -10.76
C PRO A 207 -2.53 -1.97 -11.24
N ARG A 208 -3.30 -1.37 -10.33
CA ARG A 208 -4.34 -0.36 -10.64
C ARG A 208 -3.78 0.87 -11.34
N SER A 209 -2.51 1.20 -11.16
CA SER A 209 -1.88 2.31 -11.87
C SER A 209 -1.29 1.94 -13.22
N TRP A 210 -1.15 0.64 -13.49
CA TRP A 210 -0.68 0.15 -14.78
C TRP A 210 -1.77 0.24 -15.84
N THR A 211 -3.05 0.17 -15.44
CA THR A 211 -4.20 0.39 -16.32
C THR A 211 -4.47 1.88 -16.62
N MET A 212 -3.86 2.81 -15.87
CA MET A 212 -3.94 4.26 -16.12
C MET A 212 -2.73 4.87 -16.82
N SER A 213 -1.71 4.08 -17.20
CA SER A 213 -0.69 4.56 -18.13
C SER A 213 -1.34 4.69 -19.52
N PRO A 214 -1.31 5.85 -20.19
CA PRO A 214 -1.70 5.92 -21.58
C PRO A 214 -0.71 5.05 -22.35
N SER A 215 -1.18 3.90 -22.84
CA SER A 215 -0.45 3.14 -23.84
C SER A 215 -0.19 4.07 -25.02
N PRO A 216 1.05 4.16 -25.54
CA PRO A 216 1.29 4.81 -26.82
C PRO A 216 0.76 3.85 -27.88
N CYS A 217 -0.57 3.79 -28.05
CA CYS A 217 -1.21 3.10 -29.15
C CYS A 217 -0.99 3.91 -30.43
N GLY A 218 0.20 3.72 -30.99
CA GLY A 218 0.51 4.07 -32.34
C GLY A 218 -0.31 3.25 -33.33
N ARG A 219 -0.81 3.96 -34.34
CA ARG A 219 -1.18 3.51 -35.69
C ARG A 219 -2.36 2.54 -35.80
N HIS A 220 -3.48 3.14 -36.20
CA HIS A 220 -4.59 2.47 -36.87
C HIS A 220 -4.09 1.45 -37.91
N ARG A 221 -4.41 0.18 -37.70
CA ARG A 221 -4.51 -0.79 -38.80
C ARG A 221 -5.91 -0.64 -39.40
N THR A 222 -5.98 -0.17 -40.64
CA THR A 222 -7.18 -0.26 -41.48
C THR A 222 -7.56 -1.73 -41.70
N PRO A 223 -8.85 -2.09 -41.62
CA PRO A 223 -9.30 -3.45 -41.87
C PRO A 223 -9.18 -3.81 -43.37
N PRO A 224 -8.99 -5.09 -43.73
CA PRO A 224 -8.85 -5.51 -45.11
C PRO A 224 -10.21 -5.42 -45.82
N SER A 225 -10.24 -4.81 -47.01
CA SER A 225 -11.42 -4.75 -47.85
C SER A 225 -11.76 -6.15 -48.38
N THR A 226 -12.91 -6.68 -47.97
CA THR A 226 -13.53 -7.83 -48.63
C THR A 226 -13.98 -7.42 -50.03
N ARG A 227 -13.28 -7.90 -51.07
CA ARG A 227 -13.86 -8.06 -52.41
C ARG A 227 -14.77 -9.28 -52.39
N ALA A 228 -16.02 -9.06 -52.79
CA ALA A 228 -16.91 -10.11 -53.29
C ALA A 228 -17.17 -9.81 -54.79
N PRO A 229 -17.52 -10.84 -55.59
CA PRO A 229 -17.30 -10.89 -57.04
C PRO A 229 -18.15 -9.91 -57.86
#